data_AF-A0A2E8D5Z4-F1
#
_entry.id   AF-A0A2E8D5Z4-F1
#
_cell.length_a   1.000
_cell.length_b   1.000
_cell.length_c   1.000
_cell.angle_alpha   90.00
_cell.angle_beta   90.00
_cell.angle_gamma   90.00
#
_symmetry.space_group_name_H-M   'P 1'
#
loop_
_entity.id
_entity.type
_entity.pdbx_description
1 polymer ?
#
loop_
_entity_poly.entity_id
_entity_poly.type
_entity_poly.pdbx_seq_one_letter_code
_entity_poly.pdbx_strand_id
1 'polypeptide(L)'
;MLKTRTLPRSDGGMEILRILDDSVLRRWTPNDPVSYEKSIVWRQSLDGLDFVRVAFIKTAKSRRGALVLSGDLIVLGYAKLTDDAPIDPETQRYTRRIFYLKDEDSSLNMNHFPAGSIDPRTILPSVCGEPPKVEQVERGYPWYVSRAELGLSSPPVSTG
;
A
#
# COMPACT_ATOMS: atom_id res chain seq x y z
N MET A 1 13.11 -15.48 2.74
CA MET A 1 11.84 -14.77 2.97
C MET A 1 12.18 -13.34 3.36
N LEU A 2 11.55 -12.33 2.75
CA LEU A 2 11.81 -10.93 3.09
C LEU A 2 11.42 -10.69 4.55
N LYS A 3 12.36 -10.28 5.40
CA LYS A 3 12.06 -9.93 6.78
C LYS A 3 11.64 -8.46 6.85
N THR A 4 10.57 -8.18 7.57
CA THR A 4 10.08 -6.82 7.81
C THR A 4 9.90 -6.56 9.29
N ARG A 5 9.91 -5.27 9.67
CA ARG A 5 9.59 -4.78 11.01
C ARG A 5 8.63 -3.61 10.89
N THR A 6 7.50 -3.69 11.58
CA THR A 6 6.54 -2.57 11.66
C THR A 6 6.90 -1.67 12.83
N LEU A 7 6.96 -0.36 12.59
CA LEU A 7 7.16 0.67 13.59
C LEU A 7 5.93 1.57 13.67
N PRO A 8 5.35 1.80 14.86
CA PRO A 8 4.35 2.84 15.02
C PRO A 8 5.00 4.22 14.82
N ARG A 9 4.24 5.17 14.30
CA ARG A 9 4.65 6.56 14.13
C ARG A 9 3.88 7.46 15.10
N SER A 10 4.47 8.59 15.46
CA SER A 10 3.87 9.56 16.39
C SER A 10 2.61 10.23 15.84
N ASP A 11 2.38 10.17 14.53
CA ASP A 11 1.20 10.72 13.84
C ASP A 11 0.04 9.71 13.75
N GLY A 12 0.11 8.58 14.46
CA GLY A 12 -0.90 7.52 14.41
C GLY A 12 -0.79 6.61 13.17
N GLY A 13 0.17 6.87 12.28
CA GLY A 13 0.51 5.99 11.18
C GLY A 13 1.48 4.88 11.58
N MET A 14 1.96 4.14 10.58
CA MET A 14 2.98 3.12 10.77
C MET A 14 3.98 3.09 9.62
N GLU A 15 5.17 2.57 9.88
CA GLU A 15 6.20 2.37 8.87
C GLU A 15 6.64 0.90 8.88
N ILE A 16 6.47 0.22 7.76
CA ILE A 16 6.93 -1.16 7.55
C ILE A 16 8.33 -1.08 6.94
N LEU A 17 9.35 -1.40 7.74
CA LEU A 17 10.74 -1.42 7.28
C LEU A 17 11.13 -2.78 6.78
N ARG A 18 11.87 -2.78 5.67
CA ARG A 18 12.63 -3.93 5.22
C ARG A 18 13.84 -4.13 6.13
N ILE A 19 14.02 -5.34 6.62
CA ILE A 19 15.27 -5.75 7.26
C ILE A 19 16.15 -6.28 6.13
N LEU A 20 17.22 -5.54 5.81
CA LEU A 20 18.19 -5.97 4.82
C LEU A 20 19.02 -7.13 5.41
N ASP A 21 19.06 -8.23 4.68
CA ASP A 21 20.03 -9.31 4.88
C ASP A 21 20.76 -9.59 3.56
N ASP A 22 21.86 -10.33 3.62
CA ASP A 22 22.75 -10.57 2.47
C ASP A 22 22.05 -11.29 1.30
N SER A 23 20.93 -11.99 1.55
CA SER A 23 20.16 -12.67 0.51
C SER A 23 19.40 -11.72 -0.42
N VAL A 24 19.25 -10.46 0.02
CA VAL A 24 18.42 -9.44 -0.61
C VAL A 24 19.24 -8.48 -1.48
N LEU A 25 20.55 -8.38 -1.23
CA LEU A 25 21.48 -7.47 -1.92
C LEU A 25 21.62 -7.73 -3.43
N ARG A 26 21.11 -8.85 -3.95
CA ARG A 26 21.33 -9.31 -5.33
C ARG A 26 20.16 -9.08 -6.30
N ARG A 27 19.04 -8.50 -5.87
CA ARG A 27 17.81 -8.40 -6.70
C ARG A 27 17.38 -6.97 -7.00
N TRP A 28 18.31 -6.11 -7.38
CA TRP A 28 17.95 -4.77 -7.86
C TRP A 28 18.10 -4.70 -9.36
N THR A 29 17.00 -4.46 -10.05
CA THR A 29 17.04 -4.10 -11.46
C THR A 29 16.62 -2.65 -11.58
N PRO A 30 17.35 -1.82 -12.36
CA PRO A 30 16.97 -0.42 -12.58
C PRO A 30 15.55 -0.24 -13.14
N ASN A 31 15.02 -1.29 -13.78
CA ASN A 31 13.70 -1.31 -14.40
C ASN A 31 12.57 -1.68 -13.42
N ASP A 32 12.88 -2.12 -12.20
CA ASP A 32 11.89 -2.39 -11.16
C ASP A 32 12.04 -1.41 -9.98
N PRO A 33 11.33 -0.27 -10.00
CA PRO A 33 11.42 0.72 -8.92
C PRO A 33 11.01 0.18 -7.55
N VAL A 34 10.23 -0.92 -7.48
CA VAL A 34 9.80 -1.56 -6.23
C VAL A 34 10.98 -2.24 -5.52
N SER A 35 11.99 -2.69 -6.27
CA SER A 35 13.18 -3.33 -5.72
C SER A 35 14.01 -2.42 -4.80
N TYR A 36 13.95 -1.10 -5.03
CA TYR A 36 14.66 -0.07 -4.26
C TYR A 36 13.92 0.44 -3.03
N GLU A 37 12.78 -0.15 -2.67
CA GLU A 37 12.03 0.27 -1.50
C GLU A 37 12.72 -0.18 -0.21
N LYS A 38 12.98 0.79 0.67
CA LYS A 38 13.50 0.60 2.02
C LYS A 38 12.39 0.37 3.03
N SER A 39 11.33 1.15 2.92
CA SER A 39 10.17 1.07 3.81
C SER A 39 8.90 1.57 3.13
N ILE A 40 7.76 1.14 3.66
CA ILE A 40 6.44 1.66 3.31
C ILE A 40 5.93 2.46 4.49
N VAL A 41 5.58 3.71 4.27
CA VAL A 41 4.94 4.58 5.26
C VAL A 41 3.45 4.61 4.99
N TRP A 42 2.67 4.27 6.01
CA TRP A 42 1.24 4.50 6.11
C TRP A 42 1.00 5.67 7.03
N ARG A 43 0.22 6.66 6.58
CA ARG A 43 -0.08 7.90 7.30
C ARG A 43 -1.22 7.75 8.31
N GLN A 44 -1.96 6.66 8.22
CA GLN A 44 -3.08 6.30 9.10
C GLN A 44 -3.12 4.78 9.30
N SER A 45 -3.96 4.30 10.22
CA SER A 45 -4.20 2.86 10.39
C SER A 45 -4.74 2.22 9.11
N LEU A 46 -4.42 0.94 8.93
CA LEU A 46 -4.96 0.09 7.87
C LEU A 46 -6.29 -0.56 8.26
N ASP A 47 -6.71 -0.46 9.52
CA ASP A 47 -7.95 -1.05 9.99
C ASP A 47 -9.14 -0.45 9.22
N GLY A 48 -10.04 -1.29 8.70
CA GLY A 48 -11.16 -0.86 7.87
C GLY A 48 -10.79 -0.43 6.45
N LEU A 49 -9.52 -0.52 6.04
CA LEU A 49 -9.08 -0.17 4.69
C LEU A 49 -9.03 -1.43 3.80
N ASP A 50 -10.11 -1.66 3.07
CA ASP A 50 -10.27 -2.88 2.25
C ASP A 50 -9.35 -2.92 1.03
N PHE A 51 -9.02 -1.75 0.48
CA PHE A 51 -8.14 -1.64 -0.67
C PHE A 51 -7.44 -0.28 -0.75
N VAL A 52 -6.40 -0.22 -1.57
CA VAL A 52 -5.79 1.02 -2.03
C VAL A 52 -5.56 0.98 -3.53
N ARG A 53 -5.50 2.16 -4.15
CA ARG A 53 -4.93 2.32 -5.49
C ARG A 53 -3.43 2.54 -5.37
N VAL A 54 -2.70 2.09 -6.40
CA VAL A 54 -1.24 2.21 -6.47
C VAL A 54 -0.85 3.07 -7.66
N ALA A 55 0.11 3.96 -7.48
CA ALA A 55 0.75 4.67 -8.58
C ALA A 55 2.24 4.85 -8.33
N PHE A 56 3.01 5.00 -9.41
CA PHE A 56 4.40 5.47 -9.35
C PHE A 56 4.44 6.92 -9.76
N ILE A 57 4.91 7.78 -8.86
CA ILE A 57 5.24 9.15 -9.21
C ILE A 57 6.70 9.22 -9.61
N LYS A 58 7.01 9.94 -10.68
CA LYS A 58 8.38 10.16 -11.16
C LYS A 58 8.92 11.56 -10.84
N THR A 59 8.32 12.26 -9.87
CA THR A 59 8.63 13.68 -9.61
C THR A 59 9.19 13.95 -8.21
N ALA A 60 9.44 12.89 -7.44
CA ALA A 60 9.89 13.05 -6.06
C ALA A 60 11.30 13.65 -5.99
N LYS A 61 11.46 14.73 -5.22
CA LYS A 61 12.75 15.41 -5.04
C LYS A 61 13.68 14.69 -4.05
N SER A 62 13.15 13.78 -3.24
CA SER A 62 13.92 13.03 -2.24
C SER A 62 13.47 11.57 -2.15
N ARG A 63 14.41 10.71 -1.77
CA ARG A 63 14.19 9.28 -1.53
C ARG A 63 13.34 8.98 -0.29
N ARG A 64 13.37 9.87 0.71
CA ARG A 64 12.85 9.59 2.06
C ARG A 64 11.84 10.62 2.59
N GLY A 65 11.85 11.84 2.07
CA GLY A 65 11.01 12.93 2.57
C GLY A 65 9.53 12.68 2.29
N ALA A 66 8.68 13.46 2.96
CA ALA A 66 7.26 13.48 2.68
C ALA A 66 7.02 13.84 1.20
N LEU A 67 6.00 13.23 0.61
CA LEU A 67 5.53 13.58 -0.72
C LEU A 67 4.43 14.63 -0.58
N VAL A 68 4.62 15.77 -1.23
CA VAL A 68 3.56 16.77 -1.40
C VAL A 68 2.94 16.49 -2.75
N LEU A 69 1.70 16.02 -2.73
CA LEU A 69 0.92 15.73 -3.93
C LEU A 69 -0.19 16.77 -4.04
N SER A 70 -0.43 17.23 -5.26
CA SER A 70 -1.52 18.15 -5.61
C SER A 70 -2.68 17.37 -6.23
N GLY A 71 -3.91 17.75 -5.88
CA GLY A 71 -5.15 17.22 -6.47
C GLY A 71 -6.05 16.52 -5.47
N ASP A 72 -7.17 16.00 -5.96
CA ASP A 72 -8.26 15.39 -5.18
C ASP A 72 -7.97 13.93 -4.81
N LEU A 73 -6.74 13.64 -4.39
CA LEU A 73 -6.29 12.31 -3.99
C LEU A 73 -6.04 12.26 -2.48
N ILE A 74 -6.63 11.28 -1.83
CA ILE A 74 -6.38 10.99 -0.42
C ILE A 74 -5.18 10.06 -0.34
N VAL A 75 -4.00 10.64 -0.09
CA VAL A 75 -2.73 9.89 -0.01
C VAL A 75 -2.62 9.23 1.36
N LEU A 76 -2.75 7.91 1.37
CA LEU A 76 -2.72 7.07 2.56
C LEU A 76 -1.32 6.59 2.91
N GLY A 77 -0.45 6.44 1.91
CA GLY A 77 0.91 5.98 2.14
C GLY A 77 1.85 6.18 0.97
N TYR A 78 3.13 5.88 1.20
CA TYR A 78 4.17 5.97 0.18
C TYR A 78 5.40 5.13 0.52
N ALA A 79 6.17 4.78 -0.49
CA ALA A 79 7.47 4.15 -0.31
C ALA A 79 8.57 5.17 0.00
N LYS A 80 9.49 4.82 0.90
CA LYS A 80 10.83 5.42 0.98
C LYS A 80 11.83 4.49 0.31
N LEU A 81 12.82 5.07 -0.34
CA LEU A 81 13.82 4.32 -1.09
C LEU A 81 15.11 4.09 -0.29
N THR A 82 15.87 3.07 -0.69
CA THR A 82 17.26 2.85 -0.28
C THR A 82 18.17 3.94 -0.84
N ASP A 83 19.38 4.09 -0.30
CA ASP A 83 20.24 5.23 -0.65
C ASP A 83 20.86 5.14 -2.05
N ASP A 84 20.94 3.93 -2.58
CA ASP A 84 21.42 3.58 -3.89
C ASP A 84 20.32 3.67 -4.99
N ALA A 85 19.08 3.96 -4.61
CA ALA A 85 17.98 4.06 -5.58
C ALA A 85 18.30 5.09 -6.68
N PRO A 86 18.21 4.72 -7.97
CA PRO A 86 18.64 5.60 -9.05
C PRO A 86 17.67 6.78 -9.22
N ILE A 87 18.18 7.84 -9.84
CA ILE A 87 17.36 8.92 -10.38
C ILE A 87 16.79 8.42 -11.72
N ASP A 88 15.51 8.70 -11.97
CA ASP A 88 14.88 8.43 -13.26
C ASP A 88 15.51 9.37 -14.32
N PRO A 89 16.05 8.81 -15.42
CA PRO A 89 16.85 9.57 -16.38
C PRO A 89 16.05 10.60 -17.16
N GLU A 90 14.75 10.38 -17.36
CA GLU A 90 13.87 11.28 -18.11
C GLU A 90 13.49 12.50 -17.27
N THR A 91 13.19 12.28 -15.99
CA THR A 91 12.64 13.32 -15.11
C THR A 91 13.67 14.00 -14.21
N GLN A 92 14.87 13.41 -14.07
CA GLN A 92 15.89 13.84 -13.12
C GLN A 92 15.38 13.90 -11.67
N ARG A 93 14.43 13.00 -11.34
CA ARG A 93 13.79 12.87 -10.02
C ARG A 93 13.73 11.40 -9.60
N TYR A 94 13.29 11.13 -8.37
CA TYR A 94 13.11 9.77 -7.89
C TYR A 94 11.73 9.24 -8.25
N THR A 95 11.68 7.97 -8.66
CA THR A 95 10.43 7.23 -8.84
C THR A 95 10.01 6.60 -7.52
N ARG A 96 8.83 6.93 -7.02
CA ARG A 96 8.32 6.43 -5.73
C ARG A 96 6.90 5.92 -5.86
N ARG A 97 6.62 4.80 -5.21
CA ARG A 97 5.27 4.24 -5.12
C ARG A 97 4.44 5.00 -4.09
N ILE A 98 3.20 5.29 -4.43
CA ILE A 98 2.21 5.92 -3.55
C ILE A 98 0.96 5.06 -3.46
N PHE A 99 0.28 5.15 -2.32
CA PHE A 99 -0.96 4.45 -2.02
C PHE A 99 -2.03 5.48 -1.70
N TYR A 100 -3.14 5.43 -2.41
CA TYR A 100 -4.15 6.48 -2.34
C TYR A 100 -5.56 5.95 -2.57
N LEU A 101 -6.53 6.78 -2.22
CA LEU A 101 -7.91 6.68 -2.64
C LEU A 101 -8.30 7.95 -3.40
N LYS A 102 -9.30 7.83 -4.27
CA LYS A 102 -10.08 8.97 -4.75
C LYS A 102 -11.25 9.21 -3.81
N ASP A 103 -11.82 10.41 -3.84
CA ASP A 103 -12.98 10.75 -3.00
C ASP A 103 -14.15 9.77 -3.18
N GLU A 104 -14.45 9.39 -4.42
CA GLU A 104 -15.51 8.42 -4.76
C GLU A 104 -15.30 7.04 -4.11
N ASP A 105 -14.05 6.61 -3.96
CA ASP A 105 -13.70 5.29 -3.41
C ASP A 105 -14.17 5.12 -1.96
N SER A 106 -14.24 6.22 -1.21
CA SER A 106 -14.71 6.21 0.18
C SER A 106 -16.20 5.85 0.29
N SER A 107 -17.00 6.06 -0.75
CA SER A 107 -18.45 5.82 -0.73
C SER A 107 -18.88 4.50 -1.39
N LEU A 108 -17.93 3.77 -1.96
CA LEU A 108 -18.24 2.56 -2.72
C LEU A 108 -18.80 1.45 -1.82
N ASN A 109 -19.90 0.86 -2.25
CA ASN A 109 -20.40 -0.41 -1.72
C ASN A 109 -19.56 -1.54 -2.33
N MET A 110 -18.85 -2.31 -1.49
CA MET A 110 -17.72 -3.15 -1.88
C MET A 110 -18.09 -4.48 -2.57
N ASN A 111 -18.79 -4.38 -3.70
CA ASN A 111 -19.05 -5.50 -4.60
C ASN A 111 -17.95 -5.75 -5.62
N HIS A 112 -17.29 -4.66 -6.03
CA HIS A 112 -16.24 -4.69 -7.02
C HIS A 112 -15.20 -3.66 -6.62
N PHE A 113 -13.94 -4.09 -6.57
CA PHE A 113 -12.83 -3.17 -6.39
C PHE A 113 -12.52 -2.48 -7.71
N PRO A 114 -12.14 -1.20 -7.70
CA PRO A 114 -11.61 -0.56 -8.89
C PRO A 114 -10.45 -1.36 -9.50
N ALA A 115 -10.33 -1.36 -10.82
CA ALA A 115 -9.25 -2.06 -11.49
C ALA A 115 -7.87 -1.61 -10.96
N GLY A 116 -7.00 -2.58 -10.66
CA GLY A 116 -5.67 -2.32 -10.10
C GLY A 116 -5.65 -2.00 -8.60
N SER A 117 -6.75 -2.23 -7.88
CA SER A 117 -6.78 -2.14 -6.42
C SER A 117 -5.96 -3.25 -5.78
N ILE A 118 -5.31 -2.93 -4.67
CA ILE A 118 -4.44 -3.84 -3.92
C ILE A 118 -4.88 -3.87 -2.46
N ASP A 119 -4.85 -5.05 -1.82
CA ASP A 119 -5.05 -5.17 -0.37
C ASP A 119 -3.84 -4.53 0.34
N PRO A 120 -4.03 -3.43 1.10
CA PRO A 120 -2.93 -2.74 1.76
C PRO A 120 -2.17 -3.63 2.74
N ARG A 121 -2.80 -4.68 3.30
CA ARG A 121 -2.19 -5.62 4.25
C ARG A 121 -1.13 -6.51 3.60
N THR A 122 -1.18 -6.67 2.28
CA THR A 122 -0.24 -7.47 1.49
C THR A 122 0.93 -6.66 0.94
N ILE A 123 0.88 -5.34 1.07
CA ILE A 123 1.91 -4.43 0.58
C ILE A 123 3.06 -4.40 1.57
N LEU A 124 4.23 -4.81 1.09
CA LEU A 124 5.50 -4.73 1.82
C LEU A 124 6.54 -4.02 0.94
N PRO A 125 7.64 -3.50 1.52
CA PRO A 125 8.76 -3.03 0.73
C PRO A 125 9.23 -4.11 -0.24
N SER A 126 9.38 -3.76 -1.52
CA SER A 126 9.75 -4.70 -2.59
C SER A 126 8.72 -5.77 -2.92
N VAL A 127 7.46 -5.60 -2.49
CA VAL A 127 6.34 -6.48 -2.84
C VAL A 127 5.22 -5.64 -3.43
N CYS A 128 4.74 -6.01 -4.62
CA CYS A 128 3.68 -5.27 -5.33
C CYS A 128 2.35 -5.28 -4.55
N GLY A 129 2.11 -6.33 -3.76
CA GLY A 129 0.84 -6.62 -3.10
C GLY A 129 -0.05 -7.53 -3.95
N GLU A 130 -1.11 -8.05 -3.34
CA GLU A 130 -2.11 -8.90 -3.97
C GLU A 130 -3.45 -8.15 -4.11
N PRO A 131 -4.29 -8.53 -5.10
CA PRO A 131 -5.64 -7.99 -5.19
C PRO A 131 -6.45 -8.29 -3.92
N PRO A 132 -7.31 -7.34 -3.49
CA PRO A 132 -8.18 -7.56 -2.35
C PRO A 132 -9.20 -8.65 -2.65
N LYS A 133 -9.49 -9.44 -1.62
CA LYS A 133 -10.45 -10.55 -1.68
C LYS A 133 -11.78 -10.09 -1.09
N VAL A 134 -12.86 -10.34 -1.82
CA VAL A 134 -14.22 -9.94 -1.41
C VAL A 134 -14.59 -10.58 -0.07
N GLU A 135 -14.04 -11.75 0.21
CA GLU A 135 -14.23 -12.48 1.47
C GLU A 135 -13.65 -11.78 2.71
N GLN A 136 -12.70 -10.87 2.50
CA GLN A 136 -11.93 -10.18 3.53
C GLN A 136 -12.35 -8.72 3.72
N VAL A 137 -13.40 -8.28 3.02
CA VAL A 137 -13.95 -6.91 3.12
C VAL A 137 -14.57 -6.68 4.50
N GLU A 138 -14.19 -5.58 5.14
CA GLU A 138 -14.65 -5.13 6.45
C GLU A 138 -15.79 -4.10 6.35
N ARG A 139 -15.81 -3.24 5.31
CA ARG A 139 -16.85 -2.19 5.16
C ARG A 139 -18.22 -2.69 4.71
N GLY A 140 -18.36 -4.00 4.56
CA GLY A 140 -19.64 -4.69 4.38
C GLY A 140 -19.92 -5.13 2.94
N TYR A 141 -20.78 -6.14 2.83
CA TYR A 141 -21.41 -6.58 1.59
C TYR A 141 -22.64 -5.70 1.32
N PRO A 142 -23.08 -5.56 0.06
CA PRO A 142 -24.36 -4.91 -0.22
C PRO A 142 -25.50 -5.65 0.49
N TRP A 143 -26.58 -4.93 0.76
CA TRP A 143 -27.75 -5.46 1.46
C TRP A 143 -28.43 -6.65 0.78
N TYR A 144 -28.14 -6.92 -0.50
CA TYR A 144 -28.71 -8.03 -1.27
C TYR A 144 -27.74 -9.21 -1.49
N VAL A 145 -26.49 -9.13 -0.99
CA VAL A 145 -25.54 -10.25 -1.02
C VAL A 145 -25.14 -10.57 0.41
N SER A 146 -25.55 -11.73 0.91
CA SER A 146 -25.15 -12.19 2.24
C SER A 146 -23.78 -12.90 2.21
N ARG A 147 -22.99 -12.87 3.31
CA ARG A 147 -21.78 -13.72 3.45
C ARG A 147 -22.07 -15.20 3.20
N ALA A 148 -23.29 -15.64 3.53
CA ALA A 148 -23.77 -17.00 3.31
C ALA A 148 -23.86 -17.35 1.82
N GLU A 149 -24.31 -16.42 0.97
CA GLU A 149 -24.34 -16.61 -0.50
C GLU A 149 -22.94 -16.74 -1.11
N LEU A 150 -21.92 -16.17 -0.47
CA LEU A 150 -20.51 -16.33 -0.86
C LEU A 150 -19.85 -17.59 -0.25
N GLY A 151 -20.59 -18.40 0.50
CA GLY A 151 -20.04 -19.58 1.18
C GLY A 151 -19.06 -19.25 2.32
N LEU A 152 -19.12 -18.03 2.86
CA LEU A 152 -18.21 -17.55 3.90
C LEU A 152 -18.86 -17.64 5.27
N SER A 153 -18.14 -18.22 6.23
CA SER A 153 -18.54 -18.16 7.63
C SER A 153 -18.47 -16.72 8.14
N SER A 154 -19.37 -16.37 9.07
CA SER A 154 -19.31 -15.08 9.76
C SER A 154 -18.04 -15.02 10.60
N PRO A 155 -17.32 -13.88 10.65
CA PRO A 155 -16.20 -13.73 11.58
C PRO A 155 -16.72 -13.86 13.02
N PRO A 156 -15.90 -14.37 13.96
CA PRO A 156 -16.28 -14.44 15.36
C PRO A 156 -16.62 -13.03 15.85
N VAL A 157 -17.80 -12.88 16.46
CA VAL A 157 -18.22 -11.64 17.10
C VAL A 157 -17.21 -11.34 18.22
N SER A 158 -16.44 -10.27 18.04
CA SER A 158 -15.58 -9.74 19.10
C SER A 158 -16.50 -9.12 20.15
N THR A 159 -16.77 -9.87 21.21
CA THR A 159 -17.47 -9.36 22.39
C THR A 159 -16.47 -8.53 23.18
N GLY A 160 -16.61 -7.21 23.09
CA GLY A 160 -16.03 -6.26 24.04
C GLY A 160 -16.94 -6.09 25.25
#